data_AF-M4ZT70-F1
#
_entry.id   AF-M4ZT70-F1
#
_cell.length_a   1.000
_cell.length_b   1.000
_cell.length_c   1.000
_cell.angle_alpha   90.00
_cell.angle_beta   90.00
_cell.angle_gamma   90.00
#
_symmetry.space_group_name_H-M   'P 1'
#
loop_
_entity.id
_entity.type
_entity.pdbx_description
1 polymer ?
#
loop_
_entity_poly.entity_id
_entity_poly.type
_entity_poly.pdbx_seq_one_letter_code
_entity_poly.pdbx_strand_id
1 'polypeptide(L)'
;MKSGLVLWATSVGIDEVQGEPYHAPWHFVTSGGEVFYRSNTKLDTRPLAVLGGIVPTYGPVCNLMHVESNAAGCLVGHLTLFDLVAFQAVLADAGGTPDRKMTLVSNAEKPEIWSTTVGADLPSEWLAAPEYRLNDARARLTGLMSHCTKSGKFAEFERIIWSVLERSGLREGDPIPVELTDKISDEIAYSSCLWRK
;
A
#
# COMPACT_ATOMS: atom_id res chain seq x y z
N MET A 1 11.89 3.22 3.30
CA MET A 1 13.06 4.13 3.28
C MET A 1 13.63 4.32 1.88
N LYS A 2 14.16 3.29 1.21
CA LYS A 2 14.62 3.39 -0.19
C LYS A 2 13.58 4.06 -1.11
N SER A 3 12.33 3.60 -1.04
CA SER A 3 11.25 4.16 -1.86
C SER A 3 10.96 5.64 -1.58
N GLY A 4 11.16 6.11 -0.34
CA GLY A 4 11.01 7.53 0.01
C GLY A 4 12.10 8.39 -0.60
N LEU A 5 13.37 7.95 -0.53
CA LEU A 5 14.48 8.64 -1.20
C LEU A 5 14.32 8.65 -2.72
N VAL A 6 13.89 7.53 -3.31
CA VAL A 6 13.62 7.44 -4.75
C VAL A 6 12.49 8.39 -5.14
N LEU A 7 11.40 8.42 -4.36
CA LEU A 7 10.30 9.34 -4.61
C LEU A 7 10.77 10.80 -4.54
N TRP A 8 11.53 11.15 -3.50
CA TRP A 8 12.10 12.48 -3.34
C TRP A 8 13.03 12.87 -4.50
N ALA A 9 13.88 11.95 -4.94
CA ALA A 9 14.78 12.18 -6.08
C ALA A 9 14.02 12.51 -7.38
N THR A 10 12.76 12.11 -7.53
CA THR A 10 11.94 12.53 -8.68
C THR A 10 11.53 14.01 -8.62
N SER A 11 11.52 14.61 -7.42
CA SER A 11 11.23 16.03 -7.21
C SER A 11 12.48 16.92 -7.31
N VAL A 12 13.57 16.49 -6.68
CA VAL A 12 14.77 17.34 -6.49
C VAL A 12 15.97 16.91 -7.35
N GLY A 13 15.89 15.75 -7.99
CA GLY A 13 16.99 15.16 -8.75
C GLY A 13 17.86 14.23 -7.90
N ILE A 14 18.50 13.26 -8.55
CA ILE A 14 19.33 12.26 -7.87
C ILE A 14 20.60 12.87 -7.25
N ASP A 15 21.16 13.92 -7.86
CA ASP A 15 22.40 14.56 -7.41
C ASP A 15 22.22 15.19 -6.02
N GLU A 16 21.05 15.77 -5.73
CA GLU A 16 20.73 16.30 -4.40
C GLU A 16 20.71 15.18 -3.35
N VAL A 17 20.04 14.07 -3.66
CA VAL A 17 19.87 12.94 -2.72
C VAL A 17 21.17 12.19 -2.45
N GLN A 18 22.20 12.39 -3.27
CA GLN A 18 23.56 11.90 -3.03
C GLN A 18 24.42 12.87 -2.19
N GLY A 19 23.90 14.05 -1.90
CA GLY A 19 24.57 15.08 -1.11
C GLY A 19 24.62 14.79 0.39
N GLU A 20 25.30 15.68 1.12
CA GLU A 20 25.58 15.58 2.55
C GLU A 20 24.32 15.39 3.43
N PRO A 21 23.21 16.14 3.23
CA PRO A 21 22.01 16.02 4.08
C PRO A 21 21.39 14.62 4.10
N TYR A 22 21.63 13.83 3.04
CA TYR A 22 21.02 12.53 2.82
C TYR A 22 22.01 11.37 2.98
N HIS A 23 23.27 11.65 3.29
CA HIS A 23 24.34 10.65 3.27
C HIS A 23 24.06 9.46 4.21
N ALA A 24 23.59 9.72 5.43
CA ALA A 24 23.24 8.67 6.37
C ALA A 24 22.07 7.77 5.89
N PRO A 25 20.91 8.33 5.48
CA PRO A 25 19.83 7.52 4.89
C PRO A 25 20.24 6.82 3.59
N TRP A 26 21.05 7.44 2.74
CA TRP A 26 21.59 6.83 1.53
C TRP A 26 22.44 5.60 1.85
N HIS A 27 23.41 5.76 2.77
CA HIS A 27 24.25 4.67 3.25
C HIS A 27 23.41 3.55 3.89
N PHE A 28 22.41 3.90 4.70
CA PHE A 28 21.51 2.91 5.28
C PHE A 28 20.77 2.11 4.20
N VAL A 29 20.32 2.75 3.12
CA VAL A 29 19.63 2.08 2.01
C VAL A 29 20.55 1.13 1.23
N THR A 30 21.82 1.48 1.06
CA THR A 30 22.77 0.67 0.29
C THR A 30 23.43 -0.43 1.11
N SER A 31 23.67 -0.17 2.39
CA SER A 31 24.55 -0.98 3.23
C SER A 31 23.87 -1.49 4.51
N GLY A 32 22.65 -1.05 4.79
CA GLY A 32 21.97 -1.30 6.06
C GLY A 32 22.55 -0.49 7.23
N GLY A 33 22.00 -0.72 8.43
CA GLY A 33 22.51 -0.09 9.66
C GLY A 33 21.48 -0.03 10.77
N GLU A 34 21.68 -0.80 11.83
CA GLU A 34 20.72 -0.88 12.94
C GLU A 34 20.58 0.44 13.71
N VAL A 35 21.68 1.19 13.87
CA VAL A 35 21.67 2.48 14.58
C VAL A 35 20.75 3.47 13.88
N PHE A 36 20.87 3.61 12.55
CA PHE A 36 19.98 4.47 11.77
C PHE A 36 18.53 4.01 11.87
N TYR A 37 18.29 2.70 11.70
CA TYR A 37 16.95 2.14 11.80
C TYR A 37 16.28 2.49 13.13
N ARG A 38 16.95 2.26 14.27
CA ARG A 38 16.37 2.48 15.61
C ARG A 38 16.15 3.96 15.91
N SER A 39 17.06 4.83 15.48
CA SER A 39 17.02 6.26 15.84
C SER A 39 16.13 7.08 14.91
N ASN A 40 16.04 6.70 13.65
CA ASN A 40 15.42 7.52 12.61
C ASN A 40 14.10 6.96 12.09
N THR A 41 13.68 5.77 12.53
CA THR A 41 12.41 5.17 12.08
C THR A 41 11.42 4.97 13.21
N LYS A 42 10.14 5.15 12.89
CA LYS A 42 9.02 4.95 13.80
C LYS A 42 7.93 4.18 13.09
N LEU A 43 7.23 3.32 13.83
CA LEU A 43 6.00 2.70 13.36
C LEU A 43 4.82 3.62 13.67
N ASP A 44 3.82 3.59 12.79
CA ASP A 44 2.58 4.32 12.97
C ASP A 44 1.39 3.45 12.56
N THR A 45 0.42 3.33 13.46
CA THR A 45 -0.81 2.56 13.29
C THR A 45 -2.04 3.44 13.35
N ARG A 46 -1.89 4.76 13.37
CA ARG A 46 -3.02 5.69 13.30
C ARG A 46 -3.70 5.59 11.93
N PRO A 47 -5.03 5.78 11.82
CA PRO A 47 -5.69 5.83 10.53
C PRO A 47 -5.08 6.93 9.66
N LEU A 48 -4.87 6.63 8.38
CA LEU A 48 -4.41 7.64 7.42
C LEU A 48 -5.43 8.79 7.43
N ALA A 49 -4.96 10.02 7.67
CA ALA A 49 -5.83 11.20 7.81
C ALA A 49 -6.66 11.49 6.55
N VAL A 50 -6.22 10.95 5.40
CA VAL A 50 -6.77 11.20 4.06
C VAL A 50 -7.57 10.01 3.50
N LEU A 51 -7.88 8.98 4.30
CA LEU A 51 -8.56 7.76 3.82
C LEU A 51 -9.85 8.06 3.05
N GLY A 52 -10.66 9.03 3.52
CA GLY A 52 -11.92 9.38 2.88
C GLY A 52 -11.76 9.85 1.42
N GLY A 53 -10.63 10.48 1.08
CA GLY A 53 -10.33 10.90 -0.30
C GLY A 53 -9.68 9.80 -1.15
N ILE A 54 -8.98 8.87 -0.51
CA ILE A 54 -8.23 7.80 -1.19
C ILE A 54 -9.13 6.61 -1.55
N VAL A 55 -9.93 6.13 -0.60
CA VAL A 55 -10.69 4.89 -0.72
C VAL A 55 -11.61 4.84 -1.95
N PRO A 56 -12.34 5.92 -2.33
CA PRO A 56 -13.20 5.89 -3.51
C PRO A 56 -12.45 5.63 -4.83
N THR A 57 -11.16 5.96 -4.89
CA THR A 57 -10.35 5.86 -6.12
C THR A 57 -9.46 4.62 -6.10
N TYR A 58 -8.81 4.33 -4.98
CA TYR A 58 -7.80 3.27 -4.88
C TYR A 58 -8.27 2.03 -4.15
N GLY A 59 -9.52 2.04 -3.67
CA GLY A 59 -10.09 0.94 -2.89
C GLY A 59 -9.67 0.97 -1.41
N PRO A 60 -10.19 0.03 -0.62
CA PRO A 60 -9.99 -0.02 0.82
C PRO A 60 -8.60 -0.52 1.23
N VAL A 61 -7.88 -1.19 0.33
CA VAL A 61 -6.52 -1.69 0.57
C VAL A 61 -5.55 -0.91 -0.32
N CYS A 62 -4.96 0.14 0.25
CA CYS A 62 -4.06 1.01 -0.49
C CYS A 62 -2.64 0.99 0.08
N ASN A 63 -1.66 1.25 -0.78
CA ASN A 63 -0.33 1.64 -0.37
C ASN A 63 -0.21 3.16 -0.53
N LEU A 64 0.45 3.81 0.42
CA LEU A 64 0.71 5.23 0.38
C LEU A 64 2.19 5.49 0.66
N MET A 65 2.82 6.28 -0.20
CA MET A 65 4.14 6.85 0.01
C MET A 65 4.01 8.36 0.04
N HIS A 66 4.51 8.98 1.10
CA HIS A 66 4.51 10.42 1.25
C HIS A 66 5.90 10.87 1.71
N VAL A 67 6.40 11.95 1.13
CA VAL A 67 7.63 12.61 1.55
C VAL A 67 7.36 14.10 1.65
N GLU A 68 7.81 14.72 2.73
CA GLU A 68 7.65 16.15 2.97
C GLU A 68 8.89 16.72 3.66
N SER A 69 9.35 17.87 3.16
CA SER A 69 10.36 18.69 3.80
C SER A 69 9.73 19.93 4.43
N ASN A 70 10.15 20.30 5.64
CA ASN A 70 9.80 21.58 6.23
C ASN A 70 10.72 22.73 5.76
N ALA A 71 10.50 23.94 6.30
CA ALA A 71 11.29 25.13 5.98
C ALA A 71 12.80 25.01 6.31
N ALA A 72 13.19 24.11 7.22
CA ALA A 72 14.58 23.86 7.56
C ALA A 72 15.23 22.80 6.64
N GLY A 73 14.49 22.25 5.68
CA GLY A 73 14.94 21.13 4.86
C GLY A 73 14.98 19.80 5.59
N CYS A 74 14.28 19.67 6.72
CA CYS A 74 14.10 18.37 7.39
C CYS A 74 13.11 17.55 6.58
N LEU A 75 13.56 16.42 6.02
CA LEU A 75 12.76 15.55 5.17
C LEU A 75 12.26 14.36 5.97
N VAL A 76 10.94 14.15 5.97
CA VAL A 76 10.29 12.98 6.55
C VAL A 76 9.65 12.16 5.43
N GLY A 77 9.91 10.85 5.43
CA GLY A 77 9.21 9.88 4.60
C GLY A 77 8.22 9.07 5.43
N HIS A 78 7.03 8.86 4.90
CA HIS A 78 5.97 8.03 5.46
C HIS A 78 5.54 7.00 4.40
N LEU A 79 5.56 5.72 4.77
CA LEU A 79 5.19 4.61 3.90
C LEU A 79 4.17 3.73 4.61
N THR A 80 2.93 3.73 4.12
CA THR A 80 1.87 2.81 4.55
C THR A 80 1.73 1.70 3.53
N LEU A 81 1.74 0.45 4.01
CA LEU A 81 1.52 -0.73 3.17
C LEU A 81 0.20 -1.39 3.54
N PHE A 82 -0.62 -1.68 2.53
CA PHE A 82 -1.92 -2.37 2.65
C PHE A 82 -2.88 -1.74 3.69
N ASP A 83 -2.78 -0.42 3.91
CA ASP A 83 -3.42 0.31 5.02
C ASP A 83 -3.23 -0.34 6.42
N LEU A 84 -2.16 -1.11 6.61
CA LEU A 84 -1.97 -1.95 7.79
C LEU A 84 -1.11 -1.28 8.86
N VAL A 85 0.11 -0.94 8.48
CA VAL A 85 1.10 -0.27 9.31
C VAL A 85 1.90 0.66 8.43
N ALA A 86 2.27 1.80 9.00
CA ALA A 86 3.14 2.74 8.35
C ALA A 86 4.52 2.76 9.01
N PHE A 87 5.53 2.94 8.17
CA PHE A 87 6.89 3.27 8.57
C PHE A 87 7.11 4.74 8.30
N GLN A 88 7.44 5.49 9.33
CA GLN A 88 7.97 6.83 9.20
C GLN A 88 9.48 6.79 9.36
N ALA A 89 10.19 7.56 8.54
CA ALA A 89 11.63 7.72 8.64
C ALA A 89 12.02 9.19 8.44
N VAL A 90 12.93 9.69 9.26
CA VAL A 90 13.61 10.97 8.99
C VAL A 90 14.73 10.70 7.99
N LEU A 91 14.61 11.31 6.81
CA LEU A 91 15.51 11.14 5.67
C LEU A 91 16.50 12.30 5.50
N ALA A 92 16.30 13.41 6.20
CA ALA A 92 17.29 14.45 6.43
C ALA A 92 16.86 15.24 7.67
N ASP A 93 17.77 15.52 8.59
CA ASP A 93 17.45 16.30 9.79
C ASP A 93 17.35 17.81 9.49
N ALA A 94 18.09 18.29 8.49
CA ALA A 94 18.06 19.65 7.97
C ALA A 94 18.82 19.71 6.63
N GLY A 95 18.76 20.86 5.94
CA GLY A 95 19.64 21.17 4.80
C GLY A 95 19.24 20.57 3.46
N GLY A 96 18.18 19.76 3.43
CA GLY A 96 17.52 19.37 2.17
C GLY A 96 16.77 20.54 1.52
N THR A 97 16.28 20.35 0.29
CA THR A 97 15.39 21.35 -0.33
C THR A 97 14.13 21.56 0.52
N PRO A 98 13.79 22.81 0.92
CA PRO A 98 12.69 23.10 1.83
C PRO A 98 11.32 23.14 1.16
N ASP A 99 10.26 23.04 1.99
CA ASP A 99 8.84 23.30 1.66
C ASP A 99 8.29 22.56 0.44
N ARG A 100 8.77 21.33 0.21
CA ARG A 100 8.29 20.43 -0.82
C ARG A 100 7.63 19.20 -0.23
N LYS A 101 6.64 18.69 -0.95
CA LYS A 101 5.96 17.45 -0.63
C LYS A 101 5.65 16.65 -1.89
N MET A 102 5.58 15.34 -1.73
CA MET A 102 5.18 14.44 -2.78
C MET A 102 4.46 13.22 -2.20
N THR A 103 3.36 12.85 -2.83
CA THR A 103 2.55 11.71 -2.42
C THR A 103 2.29 10.79 -3.61
N LEU A 104 2.49 9.50 -3.41
CA LEU A 104 2.03 8.44 -4.31
C LEU A 104 1.07 7.52 -3.58
N VAL A 105 0.00 7.15 -4.28
CA VAL A 105 -0.97 6.17 -3.80
C VAL A 105 -1.10 5.07 -4.84
N SER A 106 -1.23 3.84 -4.36
CA SER A 106 -1.50 2.66 -5.19
C SER A 106 -2.67 1.88 -4.59
N ASN A 107 -3.48 1.30 -5.48
CA ASN A 107 -4.32 0.17 -5.06
C ASN A 107 -3.40 -1.03 -4.84
N ALA A 108 -3.43 -1.65 -3.67
CA ALA A 108 -2.55 -2.78 -3.38
C ALA A 108 -2.96 -4.06 -4.14
N GLU A 109 -4.21 -4.15 -4.57
CA GLU A 109 -4.73 -5.24 -5.42
C GLU A 109 -4.36 -5.06 -6.89
N LYS A 110 -3.93 -3.85 -7.29
CA LYS A 110 -3.45 -3.50 -8.63
C LYS A 110 -2.11 -2.74 -8.52
N PRO A 111 -1.05 -3.41 -8.05
CA PRO A 111 0.20 -2.78 -7.65
C PRO A 111 0.97 -2.10 -8.79
N GLU A 112 0.61 -2.36 -10.04
CA GLU A 112 1.13 -1.71 -11.23
C GLU A 112 0.65 -0.27 -11.40
N ILE A 113 -0.44 0.12 -10.72
CA ILE A 113 -1.03 1.46 -10.82
C ILE A 113 -0.60 2.30 -9.63
N TRP A 114 0.38 3.17 -9.87
CA TRP A 114 0.76 4.25 -8.95
C TRP A 114 0.39 5.59 -9.56
N SER A 115 -0.16 6.48 -8.75
CA SER A 115 -0.49 7.82 -9.20
C SER A 115 -0.20 8.87 -8.14
N THR A 116 0.24 10.03 -8.60
CA THR A 116 0.25 11.26 -7.82
C THR A 116 -1.19 11.78 -7.72
N THR A 117 -1.71 11.94 -6.52
CA THR A 117 -3.11 12.35 -6.32
C THR A 117 -3.18 13.66 -5.57
N VAL A 118 -3.96 14.61 -6.10
CA VAL A 118 -4.34 15.83 -5.39
C VAL A 118 -5.22 15.46 -4.20
N GLY A 119 -4.84 15.87 -3.00
CA GLY A 119 -5.63 15.62 -1.77
C GLY A 119 -5.23 14.38 -0.98
N ALA A 120 -4.16 13.68 -1.36
CA ALA A 120 -3.56 12.61 -0.54
C ALA A 120 -2.48 13.12 0.43
N ASP A 121 -2.30 14.44 0.52
CA ASP A 121 -1.27 15.05 1.35
C ASP A 121 -1.60 14.88 2.83
N LEU A 122 -0.66 14.31 3.57
CA LEU A 122 -0.79 14.13 5.00
C LEU A 122 -0.54 15.47 5.71
N PRO A 123 -1.35 15.83 6.72
CA PRO A 123 -1.08 17.03 7.50
C PRO A 123 0.25 16.93 8.24
N SER A 124 1.08 17.97 8.20
CA SER A 124 2.41 18.00 8.81
C SER A 124 2.34 17.74 10.32
N GLU A 125 1.32 18.26 11.01
CA GLU A 125 1.10 18.02 12.43
C GLU A 125 0.74 16.55 12.73
N TRP A 126 0.03 15.89 11.82
CA TRP A 126 -0.23 14.47 11.93
C TRP A 126 1.07 13.69 11.76
N LEU A 127 1.89 14.03 10.76
CA LEU A 127 3.19 13.40 10.53
C LEU A 127 4.15 13.57 11.70
N ALA A 128 4.16 14.71 12.38
CA ALA A 128 5.12 14.96 13.47
C ALA A 128 4.93 14.04 14.70
N ALA A 129 3.79 13.37 14.83
CA ALA A 129 3.42 12.61 16.03
C ALA A 129 3.02 11.15 15.74
N PRO A 130 3.88 10.33 15.12
CA PRO A 130 3.57 8.92 14.84
C PRO A 130 3.27 8.15 16.13
N GLU A 131 2.31 7.23 16.07
CA GLU A 131 1.91 6.44 17.23
C GLU A 131 1.72 4.97 16.84
N TYR A 132 2.35 4.08 17.61
CA TYR A 132 2.23 2.65 17.41
C TYR A 132 1.40 1.99 18.51
N ARG A 133 0.34 1.30 18.09
CA ARG A 133 -0.54 0.50 18.96
C ARG A 133 -0.70 -0.89 18.35
N LEU A 134 -0.17 -1.90 19.04
CA LEU A 134 -0.20 -3.30 18.59
C LEU A 134 -1.63 -3.82 18.31
N ASN A 135 -2.60 -3.43 19.15
CA ASN A 135 -3.98 -3.88 18.99
C ASN A 135 -4.62 -3.33 17.72
N ASP A 136 -4.31 -2.09 17.36
CA ASP A 136 -4.82 -1.45 16.14
C ASP A 136 -4.22 -2.15 14.91
N ALA A 137 -2.92 -2.43 14.92
CA ALA A 137 -2.27 -3.21 13.85
C ALA A 137 -2.89 -4.60 13.68
N ARG A 138 -3.16 -5.31 14.79
CA ARG A 138 -3.81 -6.64 14.78
C ARG A 138 -5.24 -6.58 14.24
N ALA A 139 -6.02 -5.58 14.63
CA ALA A 139 -7.38 -5.39 14.14
C ALA A 139 -7.38 -5.16 12.62
N ARG A 140 -6.48 -4.30 12.12
CA ARG A 140 -6.34 -4.07 10.69
C ARG A 140 -5.87 -5.29 9.92
N LEU A 141 -4.89 -6.04 10.45
CA LEU A 141 -4.46 -7.31 9.85
C LEU A 141 -5.64 -8.28 9.72
N THR A 142 -6.47 -8.38 10.76
CA THR A 142 -7.67 -9.22 10.74
C THR A 142 -8.67 -8.76 9.68
N GLY A 143 -8.87 -7.44 9.56
CA GLY A 143 -9.69 -6.84 8.51
C GLY A 143 -9.17 -7.14 7.11
N LEU A 144 -7.86 -6.94 6.88
CA LEU A 144 -7.18 -7.22 5.61
C LEU A 144 -7.29 -8.70 5.24
N MET A 145 -6.99 -9.62 6.17
CA MET A 145 -7.12 -11.06 5.93
C MET A 145 -8.55 -11.45 5.59
N SER A 146 -9.54 -10.85 6.27
CA SER A 146 -10.95 -11.06 5.97
C SER A 146 -11.34 -10.55 4.58
N HIS A 147 -10.82 -9.38 4.18
CA HIS A 147 -10.98 -8.82 2.84
C HIS A 147 -10.36 -9.73 1.78
N CYS A 148 -9.08 -10.07 1.90
CA CYS A 148 -8.37 -10.96 0.98
C CYS A 148 -9.06 -12.33 0.86
N THR A 149 -9.55 -12.89 1.97
CA THR A 149 -10.29 -14.16 1.95
C THR A 149 -11.60 -14.03 1.18
N LYS A 150 -12.32 -12.92 1.33
CA LYS A 150 -13.56 -12.67 0.59
C LYS A 150 -13.27 -12.47 -0.90
N SER A 151 -12.36 -11.55 -1.24
CA SER A 151 -11.98 -11.25 -2.63
C SER A 151 -11.44 -12.49 -3.34
N GLY A 152 -10.56 -13.26 -2.69
CA GLY A 152 -10.03 -14.51 -3.24
C GLY A 152 -11.09 -15.58 -3.48
N LYS A 153 -12.08 -15.70 -2.59
CA LYS A 153 -13.23 -16.60 -2.81
C LYS A 153 -14.06 -16.19 -4.02
N PHE A 154 -14.34 -14.89 -4.17
CA PHE A 154 -15.07 -14.39 -5.33
C PHE A 154 -14.32 -14.62 -6.64
N ALA A 155 -13.03 -14.31 -6.68
CA ALA A 155 -12.19 -14.55 -7.85
C ALA A 155 -12.13 -16.05 -8.21
N GLU A 156 -12.06 -16.93 -7.21
CA GLU A 156 -12.10 -18.37 -7.46
C GLU A 156 -13.47 -18.82 -8.01
N PHE A 157 -14.58 -18.34 -7.44
CA PHE A 157 -15.91 -18.67 -7.95
C PHE A 157 -16.06 -18.21 -9.40
N GLU A 158 -15.61 -17.00 -9.72
CA GLU A 158 -15.59 -16.48 -11.09
C GLU A 158 -14.74 -17.39 -12.01
N ARG A 159 -13.54 -17.79 -11.57
CA ARG A 159 -12.69 -18.73 -12.31
C ARG A 159 -13.37 -20.08 -12.57
N ILE A 160 -14.04 -20.64 -11.55
CA ILE A 160 -14.77 -21.91 -11.67
C ILE A 160 -15.93 -21.77 -12.64
N ILE A 161 -16.73 -20.70 -12.53
CA ILE A 161 -17.84 -20.41 -13.44
C ILE A 161 -17.32 -20.34 -14.87
N TRP A 162 -16.30 -19.52 -15.14
CA TRP A 162 -15.72 -19.40 -16.47
C TRP A 162 -15.17 -20.73 -16.99
N SER A 163 -14.50 -21.50 -16.15
CA SER A 163 -14.00 -22.83 -16.53
C SER A 163 -15.13 -23.80 -16.91
N VAL A 164 -16.29 -23.76 -16.25
CA VAL A 164 -17.45 -24.60 -16.62
C VAL A 164 -18.10 -24.09 -17.91
N LEU A 165 -18.25 -22.78 -18.07
CA LEU A 165 -18.84 -22.15 -19.27
C LEU A 165 -17.99 -22.41 -20.51
N GLU A 166 -16.68 -22.20 -20.44
CA GLU A 166 -15.73 -22.46 -21.53
C GLU A 166 -15.71 -23.94 -21.92
N ARG A 167 -15.69 -24.86 -20.95
CA ARG A 167 -15.78 -26.31 -21.20
C ARG A 167 -17.09 -26.70 -21.88
N SER A 168 -18.13 -25.89 -21.73
CA SER A 168 -19.45 -26.09 -22.34
C SER A 168 -19.60 -25.34 -23.67
N GLY A 169 -18.56 -24.64 -24.13
CA GLY A 169 -18.54 -23.92 -25.40
C GLY A 169 -19.21 -22.55 -25.37
N LEU A 170 -19.58 -22.04 -24.19
CA LEU A 170 -20.20 -20.71 -24.03
C LEU A 170 -19.15 -19.61 -23.97
N ARG A 171 -19.51 -18.44 -24.50
CA ARG A 171 -18.70 -17.22 -24.52
C ARG A 171 -19.36 -16.13 -23.68
N GLU A 172 -18.61 -15.05 -23.49
CA GLU A 172 -19.14 -13.86 -22.83
C GLU A 172 -20.37 -13.31 -23.56
N GLY A 173 -21.45 -13.10 -22.80
CA GLY A 173 -22.74 -12.61 -23.31
C GLY A 173 -23.73 -13.71 -23.72
N ASP A 174 -23.31 -14.97 -23.79
CA ASP A 174 -24.24 -16.07 -24.06
C ASP A 174 -25.17 -16.33 -22.86
N PRO A 175 -26.45 -16.67 -23.08
CA PRO A 175 -27.35 -17.05 -22.00
C PRO A 175 -26.87 -18.36 -21.35
N ILE A 176 -26.83 -18.39 -20.02
CA ILE A 176 -26.41 -19.56 -19.25
C ILE A 176 -27.59 -20.55 -19.16
N PRO A 177 -27.49 -21.77 -19.72
CA PRO A 177 -28.51 -22.81 -19.56
C PRO A 177 -28.62 -23.28 -18.12
N VAL A 178 -29.84 -23.64 -17.69
CA VAL A 178 -30.12 -24.11 -16.32
C VAL A 178 -29.32 -25.37 -15.98
N GLU A 179 -29.04 -26.23 -16.96
CA GLU A 179 -28.26 -27.45 -16.74
C GLU A 179 -26.80 -27.17 -16.39
N LEU A 180 -26.29 -25.97 -16.70
CA LEU A 180 -24.95 -25.54 -16.30
C LEU A 180 -24.92 -24.91 -14.90
N THR A 181 -26.04 -24.39 -14.40
CA THR A 181 -26.07 -23.82 -13.03
C THR A 181 -25.85 -24.89 -11.98
N ASP A 182 -26.36 -26.11 -12.21
CA ASP A 182 -26.14 -27.25 -11.32
C ASP A 182 -24.67 -27.68 -11.34
N LYS A 183 -24.07 -27.78 -12.53
CA LYS A 183 -22.64 -28.11 -12.68
C LYS A 183 -21.72 -27.08 -12.04
N ILE A 184 -22.02 -25.79 -12.20
CA ILE A 184 -21.29 -24.70 -11.54
C ILE A 184 -21.38 -24.87 -10.02
N SER A 185 -22.57 -25.15 -9.50
CA SER A 185 -22.80 -25.31 -8.06
C SER A 185 -22.03 -26.51 -7.49
N ASP A 186 -22.04 -27.65 -8.19
CA ASP A 186 -21.27 -28.85 -7.80
C ASP A 186 -19.77 -28.57 -7.76
N GLU A 187 -19.25 -27.86 -8.76
CA GLU A 187 -17.82 -27.58 -8.88
C GLU A 187 -17.34 -26.57 -7.82
N ILE A 188 -18.18 -25.59 -7.49
CA ILE A 188 -17.96 -24.67 -6.36
C ILE A 188 -17.98 -25.44 -5.04
N ALA A 189 -18.92 -26.36 -4.84
CA ALA A 189 -19.03 -27.17 -3.63
C ALA A 189 -17.81 -28.08 -3.45
N TYR A 190 -17.38 -28.76 -4.52
CA TYR A 190 -16.18 -29.59 -4.54
C TYR A 190 -14.93 -28.78 -4.18
N SER A 191 -14.71 -27.66 -4.86
CA SER A 191 -13.55 -26.78 -4.63
C SER A 191 -13.55 -26.21 -3.21
N SER A 192 -14.71 -25.80 -2.70
CA SER A 192 -14.85 -25.28 -1.33
C SER A 192 -14.53 -26.32 -0.25
N CYS A 193 -14.71 -27.62 -0.53
CA CYS A 193 -14.35 -28.70 0.40
C CYS A 193 -12.83 -28.89 0.49
N LEU A 194 -12.10 -28.64 -0.60
CA LEU A 194 -10.64 -28.70 -0.61
C LEU A 194 -10.00 -27.58 0.23
N TRP A 195 -10.67 -26.45 0.37
CA TRP A 195 -10.18 -25.28 1.12
C TRP A 195 -10.31 -25.43 2.65
N ARG A 196 -10.97 -26.51 3.11
CA ARG A 196 -11.15 -26.80 4.54
C ARG A 196 -10.11 -27.77 5.11
N LYS A 197 -9.22 -28.31 4.28
CA LYS A 197 -8.10 -29.18 4.68
C LYS A 197 -6.83 -28.36 4.87
#